data_AF-A0A2T1D0P4-F1
#
_entry.id   AF-A0A2T1D0P4-F1
#
_cell.length_a   1.000
_cell.length_b   1.000
_cell.length_c   1.000
_cell.angle_alpha   90.00
_cell.angle_beta   90.00
_cell.angle_gamma   90.00
#
_symmetry.space_group_name_H-M   'P 1'
#
loop_
_entity.id
_entity.type
_entity.pdbx_description
1 polymer ?
#
loop_
_entity_poly.entity_id
_entity_poly.type
_entity_poly.pdbx_seq_one_letter_code
_entity_poly.pdbx_strand_id
1 'polypeptide(L)'
;MPNPKTVEMLRVKYLSLVNNLDERGRRRWGATEAMAIGHGGIVAVAAATRLSDRMVRNGIEELRSAIPLVSSRQRQVGGGRKRLEHHDQTLQQAIERLIEPTERGDPQSPLRWTCKSLTNLQKELNQQGHQVGRTKLSEILKDLGYSLQGNRKRREGNDHPERDQQFKHIAKRVKAYQCRRCPAISVDTKKKEVLGNKANEGREYRPKGKPLAVDTHDSPDQKLGKAVPYGVYDIAENDAGVSVGISSDTAEFAVEAIRRWWHELGQPRYDEISSPAHHG
;
A
#
# COMPACT_ATOMS: atom_id res chain seq x y z
N MET A 1 -53.70 30.27 -20.19
CA MET A 1 -52.61 29.63 -20.95
C MET A 1 -51.60 30.69 -21.37
N PRO A 2 -50.29 30.40 -21.42
CA PRO A 2 -49.28 31.40 -21.77
C PRO A 2 -49.46 31.87 -23.22
N ASN A 3 -49.18 33.15 -23.48
CA ASN A 3 -49.27 33.74 -24.82
C ASN A 3 -48.32 32.99 -25.80
N PRO A 4 -48.82 32.47 -26.93
CA PRO A 4 -48.02 31.66 -27.85
C PRO A 4 -46.82 32.41 -28.43
N LYS A 5 -46.95 33.73 -28.67
CA LYS A 5 -45.82 34.55 -29.14
C LYS A 5 -44.69 34.63 -28.12
N THR A 6 -45.05 34.68 -26.83
CA THR A 6 -44.07 34.72 -25.72
C THR A 6 -43.35 33.38 -25.59
N VAL A 7 -44.07 32.26 -25.70
CA VAL A 7 -43.48 30.92 -25.63
C VAL A 7 -42.49 30.69 -26.77
N GLU A 8 -42.84 31.12 -27.99
CA GLU A 8 -41.95 30.96 -29.14
C GLU A 8 -40.68 31.82 -29.02
N MET A 9 -40.82 33.07 -28.60
CA MET A 9 -39.69 33.96 -28.33
C MET A 9 -38.73 33.37 -27.28
N LEU A 10 -39.26 32.81 -26.18
CA LEU A 10 -38.47 32.13 -25.16
C LEU A 10 -37.74 30.90 -25.71
N ARG A 11 -38.41 30.11 -26.56
CA ARG A 11 -37.83 28.91 -27.18
C ARG A 11 -36.63 29.27 -28.05
N VAL A 12 -36.75 30.29 -28.92
CA VAL A 12 -35.66 30.75 -29.78
C VAL A 12 -34.46 31.23 -28.96
N LYS A 13 -34.68 32.06 -27.94
CA LYS A 13 -33.62 32.53 -27.05
C LYS A 13 -32.92 31.37 -26.33
N TYR A 14 -33.68 30.42 -25.80
CA TYR A 14 -33.14 29.29 -25.04
C TYR A 14 -32.29 28.38 -25.92
N LEU A 15 -32.80 27.99 -27.10
CA LEU A 15 -32.08 27.11 -28.03
C LEU A 15 -30.76 27.73 -28.52
N SER A 16 -30.68 29.06 -28.60
CA SER A 16 -29.46 29.78 -28.98
C SER A 16 -28.35 29.70 -27.92
N LEU A 17 -28.71 29.49 -26.65
CA LEU A 17 -27.77 29.52 -25.52
C LEU A 17 -27.55 28.16 -24.85
N VAL A 18 -28.50 27.22 -24.96
CA VAL A 18 -28.55 26.01 -24.15
C VAL A 18 -27.27 25.16 -24.20
N ASN A 19 -26.59 25.11 -25.35
CA ASN A 19 -25.36 24.33 -25.53
C ASN A 19 -24.17 24.89 -24.74
N ASN A 20 -24.22 26.16 -24.35
CA ASN A 20 -23.18 26.85 -23.58
C ASN A 20 -23.55 27.03 -22.11
N LEU A 21 -24.72 26.53 -21.68
CA LEU A 21 -25.21 26.67 -20.30
C LEU A 21 -25.08 25.33 -19.55
N ASP A 22 -24.38 25.38 -18.41
CA ASP A 22 -24.40 24.29 -17.44
C ASP A 22 -25.76 24.17 -16.73
N GLU A 23 -25.90 23.24 -15.78
CA GLU A 23 -27.17 23.07 -15.05
C GLU A 23 -27.58 24.36 -14.30
N ARG A 24 -26.62 25.05 -13.71
CA ARG A 24 -26.84 26.30 -12.97
C ARG A 24 -27.26 27.43 -13.91
N GLY A 25 -26.58 27.57 -15.05
CA GLY A 25 -26.88 28.55 -16.09
C GLY A 25 -28.30 28.38 -16.64
N ARG A 26 -28.71 27.15 -16.94
CA ARG A 26 -30.09 26.85 -17.38
C ARG A 26 -31.13 27.22 -16.33
N ARG A 27 -30.86 26.91 -15.05
CA ARG A 27 -31.75 27.23 -13.92
C ARG A 27 -31.91 28.74 -13.74
N ARG A 28 -30.81 29.49 -13.77
CA ARG A 28 -30.81 30.95 -13.62
C ARG A 28 -31.46 31.67 -14.80
N TRP A 29 -31.15 31.24 -16.02
CA TRP A 29 -31.76 31.80 -17.23
C TRP A 29 -33.29 31.63 -17.21
N GLY A 30 -33.78 30.43 -16.84
CA GLY A 30 -35.22 30.19 -16.73
C GLY A 30 -35.87 31.06 -15.66
N ALA A 31 -35.19 31.29 -14.53
CA ALA A 31 -35.67 32.16 -13.47
C ALA A 31 -35.70 33.64 -13.86
N THR A 32 -34.69 34.15 -14.56
CA THR A 32 -34.66 35.55 -15.00
C THR A 32 -35.78 35.85 -15.99
N GLU A 33 -36.01 34.97 -16.97
CA GLU A 33 -37.09 35.15 -17.95
C GLU A 33 -38.47 35.01 -17.29
N ALA A 34 -38.64 34.07 -16.37
CA ALA A 34 -39.89 33.92 -15.62
C ALA A 34 -40.20 35.15 -14.75
N MET A 35 -39.18 35.74 -14.10
CA MET A 35 -39.33 36.95 -13.30
C MET A 35 -39.66 38.18 -14.16
N ALA A 36 -39.04 38.31 -15.34
CA ALA A 36 -39.29 39.41 -16.26
C ALA A 36 -40.73 39.39 -16.83
N ILE A 37 -41.28 38.21 -17.08
CA ILE A 37 -42.66 38.05 -17.57
C ILE A 37 -43.69 38.26 -16.45
N GLY A 38 -43.35 37.91 -15.21
CA GLY A 38 -44.26 38.02 -14.07
C GLY A 38 -45.32 36.93 -14.06
N HIS A 39 -46.60 37.31 -14.04
CA HIS A 39 -47.71 36.36 -13.91
C HIS A 39 -47.74 35.38 -15.10
N GLY A 40 -47.68 34.07 -14.80
CA GLY A 40 -47.62 33.01 -15.82
C GLY A 40 -46.23 32.77 -16.42
N GLY A 41 -45.19 33.50 -16.01
CA GLY A 41 -43.83 33.36 -16.54
C GLY A 41 -43.22 31.98 -16.35
N ILE A 42 -43.45 31.32 -15.21
CA ILE A 42 -42.97 29.96 -14.93
C ILE A 42 -43.53 28.97 -15.97
N VAL A 43 -44.84 29.04 -16.22
CA VAL A 43 -45.53 28.15 -17.16
C VAL A 43 -45.06 28.42 -18.60
N ALA A 44 -44.86 29.69 -18.97
CA ALA A 44 -44.33 30.05 -20.28
C ALA A 44 -42.90 29.52 -20.51
N VAL A 45 -42.03 29.64 -19.51
CA VAL A 45 -40.64 29.13 -19.57
C VAL A 45 -40.61 27.60 -19.65
N ALA A 46 -41.42 26.91 -18.83
CA ALA A 46 -41.49 25.45 -18.84
C ALA A 46 -41.97 24.91 -20.20
N ALA A 47 -43.00 25.54 -20.79
CA ALA A 47 -43.51 25.21 -22.12
C ALA A 47 -42.47 25.43 -23.24
N ALA A 48 -41.58 26.41 -23.09
CA ALA A 48 -40.55 26.74 -24.06
C ALA A 48 -39.29 25.84 -23.96
N THR A 49 -38.86 25.48 -22.73
CA THR A 49 -37.47 25.05 -22.47
C THR A 49 -37.28 23.61 -22.00
N ARG A 50 -38.35 22.83 -21.83
CA ARG A 50 -38.33 21.50 -21.16
C ARG A 50 -37.78 21.51 -19.73
N LEU A 51 -37.50 22.68 -19.16
CA LEU A 51 -37.20 22.81 -17.74
C LEU A 51 -38.47 22.52 -16.95
N SER A 52 -38.34 21.80 -15.83
CA SER A 52 -39.49 21.60 -14.95
C SER A 52 -39.84 22.89 -14.23
N ASP A 53 -41.14 23.07 -13.96
CA ASP A 53 -41.63 24.16 -13.10
C ASP A 53 -40.83 24.28 -11.79
N ARG A 54 -40.51 23.14 -11.17
CA ARG A 54 -39.73 23.07 -9.94
C ARG A 54 -38.34 23.66 -10.13
N MET A 55 -37.67 23.37 -11.25
CA MET A 55 -36.35 23.91 -11.54
C MET A 55 -36.38 25.44 -11.71
N VAL A 56 -37.41 25.97 -12.37
CA VAL A 56 -37.59 27.42 -12.54
C VAL A 56 -37.86 28.10 -11.19
N ARG A 57 -38.75 27.54 -10.35
CA ARG A 57 -39.02 28.05 -8.99
C ARG A 57 -37.76 28.05 -8.12
N ASN A 58 -37.00 26.97 -8.11
CA ASN A 58 -35.74 26.88 -7.39
C ASN A 58 -34.73 27.94 -7.86
N GLY A 59 -34.70 28.25 -9.17
CA GLY A 59 -33.87 29.32 -9.71
C GLY A 59 -34.32 30.71 -9.25
N ILE A 60 -35.63 30.96 -9.14
CA ILE A 60 -36.17 32.23 -8.63
C ILE A 60 -35.79 32.41 -7.15
N GLU A 61 -35.94 31.35 -6.35
CA GLU A 61 -35.50 31.35 -4.95
C GLU A 61 -33.99 31.58 -4.84
N GLU A 62 -33.20 30.97 -5.71
CA GLU A 62 -31.74 31.15 -5.76
C GLU A 62 -31.35 32.61 -6.09
N LEU A 63 -32.06 33.27 -7.01
CA LEU A 63 -31.80 34.67 -7.37
C LEU A 63 -32.28 35.66 -6.31
N ARG A 64 -33.32 35.32 -5.53
CA ARG A 64 -33.82 36.15 -4.43
C ARG A 64 -33.04 35.96 -3.12
N SER A 65 -32.34 34.84 -2.98
CA SER A 65 -31.53 34.55 -1.80
C SER A 65 -30.38 35.55 -1.66
N ALA A 66 -30.20 36.11 -0.46
CA ALA A 66 -29.08 36.96 -0.10
C ALA A 66 -27.73 36.22 -0.05
N ILE A 67 -27.74 34.88 -0.13
CA ILE A 67 -26.56 34.03 -0.07
C ILE A 67 -26.28 33.49 -1.48
N PRO A 68 -25.36 34.10 -2.25
CA PRO A 68 -25.01 33.61 -3.57
C PRO A 68 -24.24 32.30 -3.47
N LEU A 69 -24.59 31.34 -4.34
CA LEU A 69 -23.74 30.18 -4.59
C LEU A 69 -22.35 30.63 -5.04
N VAL A 70 -21.30 30.13 -4.39
CA VAL A 70 -19.89 30.32 -4.82
C VAL A 70 -19.77 29.99 -6.31
N SER A 71 -19.07 30.82 -7.10
CA SER A 71 -19.08 30.75 -8.58
C SER A 71 -18.65 29.38 -9.13
N SER A 72 -17.85 28.62 -8.38
CA SER A 72 -17.32 27.31 -8.76
C SER A 72 -18.29 26.13 -8.57
N ARG A 73 -19.51 26.32 -8.04
CA ARG A 73 -20.47 25.22 -7.79
C ARG A 73 -21.76 25.34 -8.60
N GLN A 74 -22.25 24.20 -9.08
CA GLN A 74 -23.51 24.08 -9.84
C GLN A 74 -24.75 23.86 -8.93
N ARG A 75 -24.56 23.37 -7.70
CA ARG A 75 -25.62 23.05 -6.71
C ARG A 75 -25.22 23.47 -5.29
N GLN A 76 -26.22 23.70 -4.43
CA GLN A 76 -26.04 23.92 -2.98
C GLN A 76 -25.46 22.67 -2.29
N VAL A 77 -24.83 22.87 -1.13
CA VAL A 77 -24.34 21.77 -0.27
C VAL A 77 -25.52 20.88 0.13
N GLY A 78 -25.33 19.54 0.08
CA GLY A 78 -26.35 18.57 0.51
C GLY A 78 -27.00 17.74 -0.60
N GLY A 79 -26.71 18.01 -1.87
CA GLY A 79 -27.23 17.25 -3.02
C GLY A 79 -26.46 15.97 -3.39
N GLY A 80 -25.72 15.39 -2.44
CA GLY A 80 -24.98 14.14 -2.61
C GLY A 80 -25.74 12.94 -2.07
N ARG A 81 -25.35 11.73 -2.49
CA ARG A 81 -25.84 10.47 -1.88
C ARG A 81 -25.68 10.60 -0.36
N LYS A 82 -26.77 10.41 0.40
CA LYS A 82 -26.72 10.39 1.87
C LYS A 82 -25.58 9.47 2.27
N ARG A 83 -24.61 10.01 3.02
CA ARG A 83 -23.53 9.20 3.56
C ARG A 83 -24.16 8.11 4.42
N LEU A 84 -23.49 6.96 4.51
CA LEU A 84 -23.83 5.88 5.44
C LEU A 84 -23.52 6.39 6.87
N GLU A 85 -24.25 7.41 7.29
CA GLU A 85 -24.07 8.17 8.53
C GLU A 85 -24.93 7.54 9.61
N HIS A 86 -24.45 6.43 10.11
CA HIS A 86 -24.27 6.11 11.53
C HIS A 86 -24.02 4.62 11.56
N HIS A 87 -22.89 4.26 12.16
CA HIS A 87 -22.32 2.93 12.14
C HIS A 87 -23.41 1.91 12.52
N ASP A 88 -23.76 1.06 11.56
CA ASP A 88 -24.54 -0.12 11.85
C ASP A 88 -23.75 -0.91 12.90
N GLN A 89 -24.26 -0.98 14.13
CA GLN A 89 -23.61 -1.72 15.20
C GLN A 89 -23.35 -3.16 14.77
N THR A 90 -24.18 -3.72 13.89
CA THR A 90 -23.96 -5.06 13.36
C THR A 90 -22.75 -5.12 12.44
N LEU A 91 -22.49 -4.08 11.63
CA LEU A 91 -21.30 -3.99 10.77
C LEU A 91 -20.02 -3.83 11.59
N GLN A 92 -20.03 -2.96 12.61
CA GLN A 92 -18.86 -2.77 13.47
C GLN A 92 -18.55 -4.05 14.25
N GLN A 93 -19.56 -4.71 14.83
CA GLN A 93 -19.39 -6.00 15.50
C GLN A 93 -18.92 -7.11 14.54
N ALA A 94 -19.40 -7.12 13.29
CA ALA A 94 -18.93 -8.06 12.28
C ALA A 94 -17.46 -7.81 11.92
N ILE A 95 -17.04 -6.55 11.82
CA ILE A 95 -15.65 -6.16 11.58
C ILE A 95 -14.77 -6.57 12.77
N GLU A 96 -15.17 -6.26 14.01
CA GLU A 96 -14.43 -6.63 15.23
C GLU A 96 -14.30 -8.15 15.37
N ARG A 97 -15.36 -8.93 15.14
CA ARG A 97 -15.32 -10.40 15.12
C ARG A 97 -14.37 -10.97 14.05
N LEU A 98 -14.25 -10.28 12.92
CA LEU A 98 -13.30 -10.69 11.89
C LEU A 98 -11.85 -10.37 12.27
N ILE A 99 -11.61 -9.43 13.19
CA ILE A 99 -10.27 -8.89 13.51
C ILE A 99 -9.72 -9.41 14.85
N GLU A 100 -10.55 -9.61 15.86
CA GLU A 100 -10.15 -10.15 17.16
C GLU A 100 -10.47 -11.65 17.28
N PRO A 101 -9.45 -12.54 17.34
CA PRO A 101 -9.59 -13.85 17.94
C PRO A 101 -9.24 -13.79 19.43
N THR A 102 -10.13 -14.33 20.26
CA THR A 102 -10.10 -14.24 21.73
C THR A 102 -8.91 -14.94 22.39
N GLU A 103 -8.07 -15.71 21.70
CA GLU A 103 -6.88 -16.32 22.33
C GLU A 103 -5.81 -16.70 21.30
N ARG A 104 -4.55 -16.40 21.63
CA ARG A 104 -3.38 -16.84 20.86
C ARG A 104 -3.07 -18.30 21.20
N GLY A 105 -3.26 -19.24 20.26
CA GLY A 105 -2.55 -20.53 20.33
C GLY A 105 -3.23 -21.79 19.80
N ASP A 106 -4.50 -21.78 19.42
CA ASP A 106 -5.19 -23.03 19.02
C ASP A 106 -4.79 -23.50 17.60
N PRO A 107 -4.21 -24.71 17.43
CA PRO A 107 -3.77 -25.24 16.14
C PRO A 107 -4.89 -25.54 15.13
N GLN A 108 -6.15 -25.66 15.54
CA GLN A 108 -7.24 -26.17 14.67
C GLN A 108 -8.22 -25.13 14.12
N SER A 109 -8.05 -23.83 14.39
CA SER A 109 -9.00 -22.83 13.88
C SER A 109 -8.74 -22.42 12.41
N PRO A 110 -9.73 -22.51 11.50
CA PRO A 110 -9.56 -22.18 10.09
C PRO A 110 -9.69 -20.67 9.88
N LEU A 111 -8.65 -19.93 10.29
CA LEU A 111 -8.06 -18.75 9.63
C LEU A 111 -7.27 -17.95 10.67
N ARG A 112 -5.96 -18.15 10.60
CA ARG A 112 -4.93 -17.53 11.43
C ARG A 112 -4.64 -16.12 10.91
N TRP A 113 -4.75 -15.11 11.77
CA TRP A 113 -4.39 -13.72 11.51
C TRP A 113 -5.30 -13.03 10.48
N THR A 114 -5.71 -11.78 10.72
CA THR A 114 -6.12 -10.94 9.58
C THR A 114 -4.88 -10.43 8.84
N CYS A 115 -4.20 -11.33 8.14
CA CYS A 115 -3.46 -11.00 6.90
C CYS A 115 -4.42 -10.65 5.75
N LYS A 116 -5.67 -10.30 6.07
CA LYS A 116 -6.73 -10.02 5.11
C LYS A 116 -6.57 -8.58 4.67
N SER A 117 -6.13 -8.38 3.43
CA SER A 117 -6.22 -7.08 2.78
C SER A 117 -7.66 -6.54 2.89
N LEU A 118 -7.86 -5.23 2.77
CA LEU A 118 -9.20 -4.61 2.72
C LEU A 118 -10.13 -5.31 1.70
N THR A 119 -9.57 -5.92 0.65
CA THR A 119 -10.29 -6.73 -0.34
C THR A 119 -10.93 -7.99 0.27
N ASN A 120 -10.20 -8.68 1.14
CA ASN A 120 -10.65 -9.93 1.74
C ASN A 120 -11.69 -9.67 2.82
N LEU A 121 -11.47 -8.64 3.65
CA LEU A 121 -12.47 -8.17 4.63
C LEU A 121 -13.77 -7.77 3.93
N GLN A 122 -13.67 -7.02 2.82
CA GLN A 122 -14.84 -6.66 2.02
C GLN A 122 -15.58 -7.89 1.48
N LYS A 123 -14.86 -8.87 0.92
CA LYS A 123 -15.48 -10.07 0.36
C LYS A 123 -16.27 -10.86 1.41
N GLU A 124 -15.71 -10.98 2.60
CA GLU A 124 -16.29 -11.75 3.70
C GLU A 124 -17.47 -11.03 4.33
N LEU A 125 -17.38 -9.70 4.51
CA LEU A 125 -18.52 -8.88 4.95
C LEU A 125 -19.67 -8.90 3.94
N ASN A 126 -19.35 -8.84 2.64
CA ASN A 126 -20.36 -9.00 1.59
C ASN A 126 -21.03 -10.39 1.64
N GLN A 127 -20.29 -11.46 1.95
CA GLN A 127 -20.84 -12.81 2.15
C GLN A 127 -21.75 -12.89 3.39
N GLN A 128 -21.47 -12.12 4.42
CA GLN A 128 -22.31 -11.97 5.62
C GLN A 128 -23.50 -11.00 5.40
N GLY A 129 -23.70 -10.49 4.18
CA GLY A 129 -24.81 -9.61 3.82
C GLY A 129 -24.51 -8.11 4.00
N HIS A 130 -23.32 -7.74 4.47
CA HIS A 130 -22.91 -6.35 4.64
C HIS A 130 -22.26 -5.79 3.38
N GLN A 131 -23.03 -5.04 2.58
CA GLN A 131 -22.54 -4.39 1.36
C GLN A 131 -21.70 -3.14 1.70
N VAL A 132 -20.40 -3.31 1.87
CA VAL A 132 -19.48 -2.24 2.30
C VAL A 132 -18.31 -2.05 1.33
N GLY A 133 -17.95 -0.80 1.07
CA GLY A 133 -16.80 -0.44 0.24
C GLY A 133 -15.48 -0.43 0.99
N ARG A 134 -14.36 -0.70 0.30
CA ARG A 134 -13.01 -0.71 0.90
C ARG A 134 -12.61 0.59 1.59
N THR A 135 -12.99 1.73 1.00
CA THR A 135 -12.73 3.06 1.59
C THR A 135 -13.42 3.20 2.93
N LYS A 136 -14.70 2.78 3.01
CA LYS A 136 -15.46 2.85 4.25
C LYS A 136 -14.95 1.88 5.30
N LEU A 137 -14.53 0.68 4.90
CA LEU A 137 -13.84 -0.25 5.80
C LEU A 137 -12.56 0.34 6.37
N SER A 138 -11.76 1.02 5.54
CA SER A 138 -10.54 1.67 6.02
C SER A 138 -10.83 2.81 6.99
N GLU A 139 -11.93 3.54 6.85
CA GLU A 139 -12.36 4.56 7.81
C GLU A 139 -12.77 3.91 9.13
N ILE A 140 -13.65 2.90 9.09
CA ILE A 140 -14.12 2.19 10.31
C ILE A 140 -12.94 1.58 11.07
N LEU A 141 -11.99 0.94 10.37
CA LEU A 141 -10.78 0.39 11.00
C LEU A 141 -9.95 1.47 11.70
N LYS A 142 -9.81 2.66 11.09
CA LYS A 142 -9.09 3.78 11.70
C LYS A 142 -9.81 4.33 12.93
N ASP A 143 -11.14 4.46 12.85
CA ASP A 143 -11.98 4.92 13.98
C ASP A 143 -11.89 3.94 15.16
N LEU A 144 -11.74 2.65 14.87
CA LEU A 144 -11.49 1.59 15.85
C LEU A 144 -10.02 1.51 16.34
N GLY A 145 -9.14 2.42 15.90
CA GLY A 145 -7.74 2.47 16.31
C GLY A 145 -6.80 1.50 15.56
N TYR A 146 -7.29 0.79 14.54
CA TYR A 146 -6.46 -0.06 13.70
C TYR A 146 -5.72 0.74 12.64
N SER A 147 -4.51 0.30 12.32
CA SER A 147 -3.70 0.86 11.25
C SER A 147 -2.97 -0.26 10.51
N LEU A 148 -2.54 0.03 9.28
CA LEU A 148 -1.72 -0.92 8.53
C LEU A 148 -0.34 -1.00 9.18
N GLN A 149 -0.04 -2.15 9.80
CA GLN A 149 1.25 -2.40 10.44
C GLN A 149 2.04 -3.40 9.59
N GLY A 150 3.29 -3.04 9.27
CA GLY A 150 4.24 -4.00 8.71
C GLY A 150 4.80 -4.90 9.81
N ASN A 151 5.16 -6.14 9.45
CA ASN A 151 5.87 -7.03 10.38
C ASN A 151 7.23 -6.42 10.74
N ARG A 152 7.34 -5.85 11.95
CA ARG A 152 8.62 -5.40 12.50
C ARG A 152 9.18 -6.53 13.36
N LYS A 153 10.31 -7.10 12.93
CA LYS A 153 11.05 -8.10 13.71
C LYS A 153 11.60 -7.44 14.98
N ARG A 154 10.82 -7.44 16.07
CA ARG A 154 11.24 -6.94 17.40
C ARG A 154 11.44 -8.05 18.43
N ARG A 155 11.01 -9.28 18.13
CA ARG A 155 11.31 -10.45 18.96
C ARG A 155 12.70 -10.95 18.63
N GLU A 156 13.71 -10.25 19.13
CA GLU A 156 14.96 -10.93 19.46
C GLU A 156 14.67 -11.82 20.69
N GLY A 157 15.30 -12.99 20.79
CA GLY A 157 15.20 -13.80 22.02
C GLY A 157 15.58 -12.97 23.24
N ASN A 158 15.17 -13.41 24.45
CA ASN A 158 15.38 -12.73 25.73
C ASN A 158 16.66 -11.86 25.75
N ASP A 159 16.50 -10.58 26.11
CA ASP A 159 17.63 -9.67 26.39
C ASP A 159 18.45 -10.26 27.53
N HIS A 160 19.43 -11.07 27.18
CA HIS A 160 20.31 -11.71 28.14
C HIS A 160 21.36 -10.68 28.58
N PRO A 161 21.52 -10.42 29.89
CA PRO A 161 22.45 -9.40 30.39
C PRO A 161 23.92 -9.64 29.99
N GLU A 162 24.27 -10.88 29.62
CA GLU A 162 25.61 -11.25 29.16
C GLU A 162 25.85 -11.00 27.66
N ARG A 163 24.80 -10.69 26.87
CA ARG A 163 24.94 -10.43 25.42
C ARG A 163 25.84 -9.22 25.15
N ASP A 164 25.65 -8.14 25.90
CA ASP A 164 26.50 -6.95 25.82
C ASP A 164 27.95 -7.23 26.26
N GLN A 165 28.15 -8.12 27.24
CA GLN A 165 29.49 -8.54 27.66
C GLN A 165 30.21 -9.31 26.54
N GLN A 166 29.50 -10.19 25.83
CA GLN A 166 30.04 -10.91 24.68
C GLN A 166 30.44 -9.95 23.55
N PHE A 167 29.61 -8.97 23.21
CA PHE A 167 29.94 -7.97 22.19
C PHE A 167 31.12 -7.09 22.59
N LYS A 168 31.19 -6.66 23.86
CA LYS A 168 32.35 -5.91 24.39
C LYS A 168 33.64 -6.74 24.34
N HIS A 169 33.57 -8.03 24.66
CA HIS A 169 34.71 -8.94 24.56
C HIS A 169 35.18 -9.10 23.11
N ILE A 170 34.27 -9.37 22.17
CA ILE A 170 34.57 -9.50 20.74
C ILE A 170 35.20 -8.19 20.22
N ALA A 171 34.62 -7.03 20.54
CA ALA A 171 35.15 -5.74 20.12
C ALA A 171 36.58 -5.49 20.63
N LYS A 172 36.87 -5.85 21.89
CA LYS A 172 38.22 -5.76 22.46
C LYS A 172 39.22 -6.65 21.69
N ARG A 173 38.82 -7.88 21.33
CA ARG A 173 39.64 -8.80 20.54
C ARG A 173 39.88 -8.28 19.13
N VAL A 174 38.84 -7.82 18.42
CA VAL A 174 38.96 -7.23 17.08
C VAL A 174 39.94 -6.05 17.09
N LYS A 175 39.81 -5.12 18.05
CA LYS A 175 40.75 -4.00 18.19
C LYS A 175 42.19 -4.47 18.39
N ALA A 176 42.41 -5.48 19.24
CA ALA A 176 43.76 -6.01 19.48
C ALA A 176 44.38 -6.63 18.21
N TYR A 177 43.58 -7.30 17.38
CA TYR A 177 44.03 -7.85 16.10
C TYR A 177 44.34 -6.74 15.09
N GLN A 178 43.47 -5.73 14.99
CA GLN A 178 43.70 -4.55 14.15
C GLN A 178 44.99 -3.80 14.54
N CYS A 179 45.25 -3.58 15.83
CA CYS A 179 46.49 -2.94 16.30
C CYS A 179 47.75 -3.73 15.91
N ARG A 180 47.66 -5.04 15.75
CA ARG A 180 48.75 -5.92 15.33
C ARG A 180 48.78 -6.18 13.83
N ARG A 181 47.89 -5.51 13.07
CA ARG A 181 47.65 -5.77 11.64
C ARG A 181 47.39 -7.25 11.34
N CYS A 182 46.71 -7.93 12.26
CA CYS A 182 46.20 -9.28 12.04
C CYS A 182 44.75 -9.17 11.51
N PRO A 183 44.33 -10.10 10.64
CA PRO A 183 42.98 -10.09 10.10
C PRO A 183 41.93 -10.31 11.19
N ALA A 184 40.82 -9.60 11.08
CA ALA A 184 39.59 -9.85 11.83
C ALA A 184 38.44 -9.94 10.82
N ILE A 185 37.84 -11.12 10.71
CA ILE A 185 36.80 -11.41 9.72
C ILE A 185 35.46 -11.71 10.38
N SER A 186 34.39 -11.26 9.74
CA SER A 186 33.02 -11.69 10.03
C SER A 186 32.60 -12.70 8.99
N VAL A 187 32.01 -13.80 9.45
CA VAL A 187 31.66 -14.93 8.60
C VAL A 187 30.18 -15.25 8.80
N ASP A 188 29.41 -15.24 7.72
CA ASP A 188 27.97 -15.50 7.78
C ASP A 188 27.46 -16.36 6.63
N THR A 189 26.43 -17.15 6.91
CA THR A 189 25.64 -17.82 5.89
C THR A 189 24.31 -17.11 5.76
N LYS A 190 23.99 -16.71 4.53
CA LYS A 190 22.70 -16.10 4.25
C LYS A 190 21.69 -17.16 3.80
N LYS A 191 20.43 -16.72 3.68
CA LYS A 191 19.29 -17.53 3.24
C LYS A 191 19.69 -18.39 2.04
N LYS A 192 19.44 -19.68 2.17
CA LYS A 192 19.67 -20.68 1.11
C LYS A 192 18.54 -20.52 0.10
N GLU A 193 18.90 -20.36 -1.17
CA GLU A 193 17.92 -20.25 -2.24
C GLU A 193 17.77 -21.60 -2.93
N VAL A 194 16.54 -22.09 -3.03
CA VAL A 194 16.24 -23.32 -3.74
C VAL A 194 16.40 -23.07 -5.24
N LEU A 195 17.24 -23.87 -5.89
CA LEU A 195 17.48 -23.73 -7.32
C LEU A 195 16.38 -24.43 -8.11
N GLY A 196 15.88 -23.77 -9.16
CA GLY A 196 14.82 -24.27 -10.02
C GLY A 196 13.81 -23.20 -10.43
N ASN A 197 12.73 -23.64 -11.09
CA ASN A 197 11.67 -22.75 -11.58
C ASN A 197 10.66 -22.42 -10.47
N LYS A 198 11.13 -21.80 -9.39
CA LYS A 198 10.34 -21.55 -8.18
C LYS A 198 9.62 -20.20 -8.23
N ALA A 199 8.50 -20.12 -7.51
CA ALA A 199 7.76 -18.90 -7.33
C ALA A 199 8.58 -17.89 -6.52
N ASN A 200 8.81 -16.71 -7.10
CA ASN A 200 9.41 -15.56 -6.41
C ASN A 200 8.35 -14.47 -6.22
N GLU A 201 8.42 -13.72 -5.11
CA GLU A 201 7.47 -12.63 -4.85
C GLU A 201 7.67 -11.40 -5.76
N GLY A 202 8.84 -11.31 -6.41
CA GLY A 202 9.17 -10.28 -7.38
C GLY A 202 8.29 -10.33 -8.63
N ARG A 203 8.03 -9.17 -9.24
CA ARG A 203 7.26 -9.05 -10.49
C ARG A 203 8.13 -8.45 -11.57
N GLU A 204 8.18 -9.12 -12.71
CA GLU A 204 8.84 -8.63 -13.92
C GLU A 204 7.81 -8.31 -15.00
N TYR A 205 8.10 -7.30 -15.82
CA TYR A 205 7.25 -6.97 -16.96
C TYR A 205 7.29 -8.10 -17.99
N ARG A 206 6.11 -8.64 -18.33
CA ARG A 206 5.90 -9.66 -19.37
C ARG A 206 4.69 -9.31 -20.23
N PRO A 207 4.62 -9.81 -21.48
CA PRO A 207 3.43 -9.65 -22.32
C PRO A 207 2.16 -10.11 -21.60
N LYS A 208 1.09 -9.32 -21.76
CA LYS A 208 -0.22 -9.58 -21.13
C LYS A 208 -0.71 -11.00 -21.45
N GLY A 209 -1.12 -11.74 -20.42
CA GLY A 209 -1.62 -13.11 -20.54
C GLY A 209 -0.55 -14.20 -20.67
N LYS A 210 0.75 -13.85 -20.58
CA LYS A 210 1.87 -14.81 -20.63
C LYS A 210 2.70 -14.79 -19.33
N PRO A 211 2.11 -15.15 -18.18
CA PRO A 211 2.88 -15.29 -16.94
C PRO A 211 3.95 -16.38 -17.11
N LEU A 212 5.04 -16.27 -16.35
CA LEU A 212 5.99 -17.37 -16.24
C LEU A 212 5.32 -18.50 -15.45
N ALA A 213 5.25 -19.70 -16.04
CA ALA A 213 4.85 -20.89 -15.30
C ALA A 213 5.97 -21.25 -14.33
N VAL A 214 5.63 -21.45 -13.06
CA VAL A 214 6.55 -21.84 -11.98
C VAL A 214 6.01 -23.11 -11.31
N ASP A 215 6.86 -23.84 -10.62
CA ASP A 215 6.49 -25.06 -9.92
C ASP A 215 5.45 -24.79 -8.84
N THR A 216 4.47 -25.68 -8.70
CA THR A 216 3.44 -25.59 -7.64
C THR A 216 4.00 -25.84 -6.24
N HIS A 217 5.13 -26.55 -6.13
CA HIS A 217 5.72 -26.96 -4.87
C HIS A 217 7.14 -26.37 -4.70
N ASP A 218 7.41 -25.84 -3.50
CA ASP A 218 8.68 -25.18 -3.16
C ASP A 218 9.78 -26.15 -2.69
N SER A 219 9.55 -27.46 -2.80
CA SER A 219 10.55 -28.46 -2.43
C SER A 219 11.81 -28.35 -3.31
N PRO A 220 13.01 -28.50 -2.73
CA PRO A 220 14.25 -28.53 -3.49
C PRO A 220 14.24 -29.62 -4.57
N ASP A 221 14.61 -29.24 -5.79
CA ASP A 221 14.83 -30.20 -6.87
C ASP A 221 16.02 -31.09 -6.50
N GLN A 222 15.86 -32.40 -6.65
CA GLN A 222 16.86 -33.38 -6.21
C GLN A 222 18.16 -33.33 -7.05
N LYS A 223 18.11 -32.79 -8.26
CA LYS A 223 19.26 -32.61 -9.16
C LYS A 223 19.88 -31.21 -9.04
N LEU A 224 19.05 -30.16 -8.95
CA LEU A 224 19.54 -28.77 -8.90
C LEU A 224 19.88 -28.30 -7.47
N GLY A 225 19.21 -28.84 -6.44
CA GLY A 225 19.53 -28.56 -5.04
C GLY A 225 19.25 -27.11 -4.62
N LYS A 226 20.23 -26.49 -3.96
CA LYS A 226 20.13 -25.14 -3.39
C LYS A 226 21.46 -24.39 -3.51
N ALA A 227 21.37 -23.07 -3.65
CA ALA A 227 22.52 -22.18 -3.51
C ALA A 227 22.65 -21.76 -2.04
N VAL A 228 23.85 -21.92 -1.50
CA VAL A 228 24.22 -21.53 -0.14
C VAL A 228 25.28 -20.43 -0.23
N PRO A 229 24.89 -19.15 -0.10
CA PRO A 229 25.85 -18.05 -0.07
C PRO A 229 26.55 -17.98 1.29
N TYR A 230 27.88 -17.93 1.24
CA TYR A 230 28.78 -17.84 2.38
C TYR A 230 29.61 -16.56 2.23
N GLY A 231 29.39 -15.60 3.14
CA GLY A 231 30.11 -14.34 3.16
C GLY A 231 31.30 -14.40 4.11
N VAL A 232 32.46 -13.91 3.66
CA VAL A 232 33.62 -13.64 4.51
C VAL A 232 33.97 -12.17 4.33
N TYR A 233 33.71 -11.38 5.37
CA TYR A 233 33.91 -9.93 5.38
C TYR A 233 35.11 -9.56 6.23
N ASP A 234 36.05 -8.83 5.64
CA ASP A 234 37.19 -8.24 6.32
C ASP A 234 36.78 -6.91 6.97
N ILE A 235 36.89 -6.85 8.29
CA ILE A 235 36.45 -5.71 9.10
C ILE A 235 37.41 -4.51 8.94
N ALA A 236 38.71 -4.76 8.71
CA ALA A 236 39.70 -3.69 8.59
C ALA A 236 39.66 -3.03 7.21
N GLU A 237 39.56 -3.85 6.16
CA GLU A 237 39.59 -3.39 4.76
C GLU A 237 38.20 -3.02 4.23
N ASN A 238 37.14 -3.34 4.97
CA ASN A 238 35.75 -3.12 4.55
C ASN A 238 35.43 -3.77 3.19
N ASP A 239 35.88 -5.00 3.01
CA ASP A 239 35.78 -5.75 1.76
C ASP A 239 35.28 -7.18 2.03
N ALA A 240 34.61 -7.80 1.06
CA ALA A 240 33.95 -9.09 1.25
C ALA A 240 34.18 -10.05 0.09
N GLY A 241 34.52 -11.30 0.42
CA GLY A 241 34.42 -12.43 -0.50
C GLY A 241 33.10 -13.17 -0.29
N VAL A 242 32.46 -13.61 -1.38
CA VAL A 242 31.28 -14.49 -1.32
C VAL A 242 31.57 -15.79 -2.04
N SER A 243 31.43 -16.91 -1.32
CA SER A 243 31.46 -18.25 -1.90
C SER A 243 30.04 -18.80 -1.99
N VAL A 244 29.66 -19.33 -3.16
CA VAL A 244 28.32 -19.91 -3.37
C VAL A 244 28.45 -21.42 -3.53
N GLY A 245 27.99 -22.15 -2.51
CA GLY A 245 27.92 -23.60 -2.54
C GLY A 245 26.63 -24.07 -3.22
N ILE A 246 26.70 -25.15 -4.00
CA ILE A 246 25.53 -25.73 -4.71
C ILE A 246 24.94 -26.95 -3.99
N SER A 247 25.42 -27.25 -2.79
CA SER A 247 25.09 -28.48 -2.05
C SER A 247 24.64 -28.17 -0.60
N SER A 248 25.27 -28.80 0.39
CA SER A 248 24.95 -28.65 1.80
C SER A 248 25.80 -27.57 2.46
N ASP A 249 25.24 -26.98 3.51
CA ASP A 249 25.95 -26.03 4.37
C ASP A 249 26.68 -26.83 5.45
N THR A 250 27.95 -27.12 5.20
CA THR A 250 28.80 -27.95 6.05
C THR A 250 29.91 -27.11 6.67
N ALA A 251 30.48 -27.58 7.79
CA ALA A 251 31.66 -26.97 8.39
C ALA A 251 32.86 -26.96 7.42
N GLU A 252 32.97 -27.97 6.55
CA GLU A 252 33.99 -28.03 5.49
C GLU A 252 33.85 -26.86 4.53
N PHE A 253 32.62 -26.57 4.07
CA PHE A 253 32.37 -25.44 3.17
C PHE A 253 32.69 -24.09 3.84
N ALA A 254 32.39 -23.95 5.13
CA ALA A 254 32.76 -22.76 5.90
C ALA A 254 34.27 -22.54 5.95
N VAL A 255 35.03 -23.61 6.24
CA VAL A 255 36.49 -23.57 6.29
C VAL A 255 37.08 -23.28 4.92
N GLU A 256 36.55 -23.87 3.85
CA GLU A 256 36.99 -23.58 2.49
C GLU A 256 36.70 -22.14 2.07
N ALA A 257 35.56 -21.57 2.45
CA ALA A 257 35.24 -20.17 2.17
C ALA A 257 36.25 -19.22 2.84
N ILE A 258 36.61 -19.49 4.09
CA ILE A 258 37.65 -18.73 4.82
C ILE A 258 39.02 -18.93 4.17
N ARG A 259 39.39 -20.17 3.81
CA ARG A 259 40.66 -20.48 3.15
C ARG A 259 40.80 -19.77 1.81
N ARG A 260 39.72 -19.75 1.02
CA ARG A 260 39.68 -19.08 -0.27
C ARG A 260 39.83 -17.56 -0.10
N TRP A 261 39.10 -16.97 0.84
CA TRP A 261 39.28 -15.56 1.20
C TRP A 261 40.72 -15.28 1.62
N TRP A 262 41.34 -16.16 2.42
CA TRP A 262 42.74 -16.01 2.82
C TRP A 262 43.66 -15.99 1.60
N HIS A 263 43.61 -16.98 0.69
CA HIS A 263 44.51 -16.99 -0.46
C HIS A 263 44.28 -15.85 -1.46
N GLU A 264 43.03 -15.48 -1.72
CA GLU A 264 42.69 -14.48 -2.74
C GLU A 264 42.82 -13.04 -2.24
N LEU A 265 42.52 -12.77 -0.96
CA LEU A 265 42.44 -11.41 -0.41
C LEU A 265 43.29 -11.22 0.85
N GLY A 266 43.27 -12.17 1.78
CA GLY A 266 43.97 -12.02 3.07
C GLY A 266 45.49 -12.07 2.95
N GLN A 267 46.02 -13.08 2.26
CA GLN A 267 47.44 -13.39 2.15
C GLN A 267 48.23 -12.21 1.55
N PRO A 268 47.82 -11.63 0.40
CA PRO A 268 48.51 -10.46 -0.15
C PRO A 268 48.52 -9.23 0.78
N ARG A 269 47.54 -9.12 1.69
CA ARG A 269 47.37 -7.95 2.57
C ARG A 269 48.08 -8.09 3.91
N TYR A 270 48.16 -9.31 4.44
CA TYR A 270 48.62 -9.57 5.80
C TYR A 270 49.95 -10.35 5.89
N ASP A 271 50.44 -10.95 4.80
CA ASP A 271 51.72 -11.70 4.83
C ASP A 271 52.98 -10.80 4.84
N GLU A 272 52.95 -9.61 4.24
CA GLU A 272 54.14 -8.71 4.17
C GLU A 272 54.61 -8.19 5.54
N ILE A 273 53.82 -8.40 6.61
CA ILE A 273 54.01 -7.74 7.91
C ILE A 273 54.40 -8.73 9.01
N SER A 274 54.34 -10.04 8.74
CA SER A 274 54.67 -11.08 9.71
C SER A 274 56.17 -11.42 9.81
N SER A 275 57.05 -10.76 9.05
CA SER A 275 58.49 -10.79 9.32
C SER A 275 58.82 -9.77 10.41
N PRO A 276 59.21 -10.19 11.63
CA PRO A 276 59.71 -9.24 12.61
C PRO A 276 60.97 -8.60 12.04
N ALA A 277 60.93 -7.28 11.87
CA ALA A 277 62.14 -6.49 11.70
C ALA A 277 63.02 -6.72 12.93
N HIS A 278 64.03 -7.58 12.79
CA HIS A 278 65.21 -7.55 13.64
C HIS A 278 65.82 -6.16 13.46
N HIS A 279 65.60 -5.29 14.45
CA HIS A 279 66.40 -4.09 14.65
C HIS A 279 67.09 -4.25 16.00
N GLY A 280 68.39 -3.92 16.00
CA GLY A 280 69.40 -4.36 16.95
C GLY A 280 69.31 -3.75 18.35
#